data_AF-A0A3M1JPZ7-F1
#
_entry.id   AF-A0A3M1JPZ7-F1
#
_cell.length_a   1.000
_cell.length_b   1.000
_cell.length_c   1.000
_cell.angle_alpha   90.00
_cell.angle_beta   90.00
_cell.angle_gamma   90.00
#
_symmetry.space_group_name_H-M   'P 1'
#
loop_
_entity.id
_entity.type
_entity.pdbx_description
1 polymer ?
#
loop_
_entity_poly.entity_id
_entity_poly.type
_entity_poly.pdbx_seq_one_letter_code
_entity_poly.pdbx_strand_id
1 'polypeptide(L)'
;MTPAIPRNFRLAVALVLLGSAITAQAPDSTQVKAKDPRQAAYWSLIYPGTGQVYNGKWLKALLLGTLEGIAIYQWNENRKFYRHYSTDFPLPRHRYLEKRNKYAWWMGFLYVYGLLDAVVDAHLSTYAAVMDRSIEEKNVTDNQDSE
;
A
#
# COMPACT_ATOMS: atom_id res chain seq x y z
N MET A 1 30.58 6.85 -9.98
CA MET A 1 29.81 8.08 -9.69
C MET A 1 28.32 7.76 -9.66
N THR A 2 27.74 7.66 -8.48
CA THR A 2 26.29 7.61 -8.25
C THR A 2 25.73 9.03 -8.41
N PRO A 3 24.64 9.27 -9.17
CA PRO A 3 24.08 10.62 -9.27
C PRO A 3 23.62 11.05 -7.88
N ALA A 4 24.18 12.15 -7.39
CA ALA A 4 23.82 12.75 -6.11
C ALA A 4 22.36 13.21 -6.22
N ILE A 5 21.50 12.61 -5.40
CA ILE A 5 20.09 13.00 -5.31
C ILE A 5 20.06 14.45 -4.79
N PRO A 6 19.41 15.38 -5.50
CA PRO A 6 19.42 16.79 -5.13
C PRO A 6 18.84 16.98 -3.72
N ARG A 7 19.50 17.79 -2.88
CA ARG A 7 19.21 17.96 -1.44
C ARG A 7 17.75 18.34 -1.15
N ASN A 8 17.18 19.12 -2.07
CA ASN A 8 15.78 19.55 -2.13
C ASN A 8 14.79 18.39 -2.39
N PHE A 9 15.18 17.34 -3.11
CA PHE A 9 14.34 16.15 -3.31
C PHE A 9 14.24 15.30 -2.03
N ARG A 10 15.35 15.16 -1.29
CA ARG A 10 15.36 14.48 0.02
C ARG A 10 14.48 15.19 1.04
N LEU A 11 14.50 16.53 1.05
CA LEU A 11 13.66 17.36 1.91
C LEU A 11 12.18 17.32 1.50
N ALA A 12 11.88 17.29 0.19
CA ALA A 12 10.50 17.17 -0.29
C ALA A 12 9.88 15.81 0.09
N VAL A 13 10.64 14.72 -0.05
CA VAL A 13 10.20 13.38 0.39
C VAL A 13 10.03 13.33 1.91
N ALA A 14 10.94 13.94 2.68
CA ALA A 14 10.81 14.01 4.14
C ALA A 14 9.61 14.85 4.62
N LEU A 15 9.30 15.96 3.94
CA LEU A 15 8.14 16.80 4.25
C LEU A 15 6.81 16.12 3.91
N VAL A 16 6.76 15.35 2.83
CA VAL A 16 5.58 14.52 2.49
C VAL A 16 5.36 13.41 3.53
N LEU A 17 6.43 12.79 4.04
CA LEU A 17 6.35 11.75 5.08
C LEU A 17 5.98 12.31 6.46
N LEU A 18 6.40 13.55 6.79
CA LEU A 18 6.03 14.22 8.04
C LEU A 18 4.58 14.74 8.03
N GLY A 19 4.07 15.18 6.88
CA GLY A 19 2.68 15.64 6.74
C GLY A 19 1.64 14.56 7.03
N SER A 20 1.94 13.29 6.72
CA SER A 20 1.05 12.15 7.00
C SER A 20 0.93 11.76 8.47
N ALA A 21 1.82 12.24 9.35
CA ALA A 21 1.73 11.95 10.78
C ALA A 21 0.63 12.75 11.51
N ILE A 22 0.22 13.89 10.94
CA ILE A 22 -0.73 14.81 11.61
C ILE A 22 -2.19 14.37 11.38
N THR A 23 -2.49 13.61 10.32
CA THR A 23 -3.86 13.10 10.07
C THR A 23 -4.12 11.70 10.63
N ALA A 24 -3.18 11.12 11.38
CA ALA A 24 -3.25 9.71 11.82
C ALA A 24 -4.13 9.47 13.07
N GLN A 25 -4.81 10.50 13.60
CA GLN A 25 -5.66 10.35 14.78
C GLN A 25 -7.05 10.95 14.51
N ALA A 26 -7.84 10.26 13.70
CA ALA A 26 -9.29 10.31 13.85
C ALA A 26 -9.71 9.04 14.60
N PRO A 27 -10.47 9.13 15.71
CA PRO A 27 -10.96 7.95 16.40
C PRO A 27 -11.91 7.20 15.46
N ASP A 28 -11.70 5.90 15.32
CA ASP A 28 -12.47 5.03 14.44
C ASP A 28 -13.85 4.77 15.08
N SER A 29 -14.78 5.71 14.88
CA SER A 29 -16.19 5.57 15.23
C SER A 29 -17.01 5.31 13.98
N THR A 30 -16.71 4.22 13.27
CA THR A 30 -17.56 3.76 12.17
C THR A 30 -17.97 2.32 12.43
N GLN A 31 -19.28 2.12 12.59
CA GLN A 31 -19.90 0.80 12.73
C GLN A 31 -19.24 -0.21 11.79
N VAL A 32 -18.77 -1.33 12.34
CA VAL A 32 -18.15 -2.42 11.60
C VAL A 32 -19.23 -3.11 10.76
N LYS A 33 -19.59 -2.53 9.63
CA LYS A 33 -20.34 -3.24 8.59
C LYS A 33 -19.42 -4.36 8.10
N ALA A 34 -19.80 -5.61 8.36
CA ALA A 34 -19.11 -6.77 7.80
C ALA A 34 -19.04 -6.62 6.27
N LYS A 35 -17.85 -6.27 5.75
CA LYS A 35 -17.61 -6.13 4.31
C LYS A 35 -17.28 -7.51 3.73
N ASP A 36 -17.85 -7.82 2.57
CA ASP A 36 -17.63 -9.11 1.92
C ASP A 36 -16.16 -9.23 1.46
N PRO A 37 -15.39 -10.20 1.99
CA PRO A 37 -13.97 -10.37 1.66
C PRO A 37 -13.73 -10.63 0.18
N ARG A 38 -14.71 -11.22 -0.51
CA ARG A 38 -14.60 -11.59 -1.92
C ARG A 38 -14.57 -10.37 -2.83
N GLN A 39 -15.31 -9.31 -2.47
CA GLN A 39 -15.31 -8.07 -3.23
C GLN A 39 -14.00 -7.28 -3.03
N ALA A 40 -13.47 -7.23 -1.80
CA ALA A 40 -12.17 -6.62 -1.51
C ALA A 40 -11.04 -7.27 -2.32
N ALA A 41 -11.04 -8.60 -2.36
CA ALA A 41 -10.10 -9.39 -3.14
C ALA A 41 -10.24 -9.14 -4.65
N TYR A 42 -11.48 -9.10 -5.16
CA TYR A 42 -11.75 -8.85 -6.59
C TYR A 42 -11.28 -7.46 -7.04
N TRP A 43 -11.53 -6.42 -6.24
CA TRP A 43 -11.06 -5.07 -6.55
C TRP A 43 -9.53 -4.96 -6.48
N SER A 44 -8.89 -5.55 -5.45
CA SER A 44 -7.42 -5.65 -5.35
C SER A 44 -6.77 -6.41 -6.51
N LEU A 45 -7.47 -7.37 -7.10
CA LEU A 45 -6.94 -8.17 -8.21
C LEU A 45 -6.79 -7.33 -9.48
N ILE A 46 -7.73 -6.41 -9.71
CA ILE A 46 -7.78 -5.58 -10.93
C ILE A 46 -6.76 -4.44 -10.89
N TYR A 47 -6.59 -3.80 -9.73
CA TYR A 47 -5.58 -2.76 -9.53
C TYR A 47 -4.90 -2.94 -8.17
N PRO A 48 -3.56 -2.96 -8.12
CA PRO A 48 -2.85 -3.00 -6.85
C PRO A 48 -3.22 -1.78 -5.99
N GLY A 49 -3.47 -2.02 -4.69
CA GLY A 49 -3.82 -0.97 -3.73
C GLY A 49 -5.31 -0.63 -3.59
N THR A 50 -6.18 -0.99 -4.55
CA THR A 50 -7.61 -0.65 -4.47
C THR A 50 -8.38 -1.44 -3.40
N GLY A 51 -7.99 -2.67 -3.07
CA GLY A 51 -8.64 -3.39 -1.97
C GLY A 51 -8.28 -2.84 -0.59
N GLN A 52 -7.17 -2.11 -0.44
CA GLN A 52 -6.90 -1.36 0.78
C GLN A 52 -7.87 -0.17 0.94
N VAL A 53 -8.21 0.49 -0.17
CA VAL A 53 -9.27 1.52 -0.20
C VAL A 53 -10.63 0.90 0.16
N TYR A 54 -10.95 -0.27 -0.38
CA TYR A 54 -12.18 -1.00 -0.05
C TYR A 54 -12.24 -1.39 1.44
N ASN A 55 -11.12 -1.83 2.01
CA ASN A 55 -10.99 -2.16 3.44
C ASN A 55 -10.99 -0.92 4.35
N GLY A 56 -11.09 0.30 3.81
CA GLY A 56 -11.08 1.56 4.58
C GLY A 56 -9.70 1.97 5.08
N LYS A 57 -8.64 1.25 4.69
CA LYS A 57 -7.26 1.48 5.14
C LYS A 57 -6.53 2.45 4.20
N TRP A 58 -7.01 3.69 4.16
CA TRP A 58 -6.52 4.73 3.23
C TRP A 58 -5.03 5.02 3.35
N LEU A 59 -4.47 5.04 4.57
CA LEU A 59 -3.05 5.28 4.78
C LEU A 59 -2.18 4.16 4.20
N LYS A 60 -2.59 2.90 4.38
CA LYS A 60 -1.91 1.75 3.76
C LYS A 60 -1.99 1.83 2.23
N ALA A 61 -3.16 2.15 1.69
CA ALA A 61 -3.37 2.30 0.26
C ALA A 61 -2.45 3.39 -0.33
N LEU A 62 -2.36 4.54 0.34
CA LEU A 62 -1.49 5.65 -0.08
C LEU A 62 -0.01 5.27 -0.02
N LEU A 63 0.43 4.64 1.08
CA LEU A 63 1.81 4.21 1.23
C LEU A 63 2.21 3.22 0.12
N LEU A 64 1.38 2.20 -0.12
CA LEU A 64 1.65 1.21 -1.16
C LEU A 64 1.63 1.84 -2.56
N GLY A 65 0.62 2.66 -2.86
CA GLY A 65 0.48 3.34 -4.14
C GLY A 65 1.63 4.32 -4.43
N THR A 66 2.15 5.01 -3.40
CA THR A 66 3.32 5.88 -3.56
C THR A 66 4.60 5.08 -3.83
N LEU A 67 4.81 3.95 -3.15
CA LEU A 67 5.93 3.05 -3.41
C LEU A 67 5.89 2.48 -4.83
N GLU A 68 4.72 2.00 -5.27
CA GLU A 68 4.53 1.53 -6.64
C GLU A 68 4.73 2.65 -7.67
N GLY A 69 4.19 3.85 -7.41
CA GLY A 69 4.39 5.01 -8.27
C GLY A 69 5.86 5.38 -8.44
N ILE A 70 6.65 5.35 -7.36
CA ILE A 70 8.11 5.57 -7.41
C ILE A 70 8.80 4.46 -8.21
N ALA A 71 8.42 3.18 -8.00
CA ALA A 71 9.00 2.05 -8.71
C ALA A 71 8.73 2.14 -10.23
N ILE A 72 7.49 2.47 -10.62
CA ILE A 72 7.07 2.67 -12.01
C ILE A 72 7.81 3.85 -12.64
N TYR A 73 7.85 4.99 -11.96
CA TYR A 73 8.55 6.18 -12.43
C TYR A 73 10.02 5.85 -12.71
N GLN A 74 10.68 5.22 -11.74
CA GLN A 74 12.08 4.90 -11.84
C GLN A 74 12.35 3.81 -12.89
N TRP A 75 11.47 2.82 -13.04
CA TRP A 75 11.53 1.85 -14.12
C TRP A 75 11.45 2.53 -15.49
N ASN A 76 10.49 3.45 -15.69
CA ASN A 76 10.29 4.14 -16.95
C ASN A 76 11.48 5.04 -17.31
N GLU A 77 12.02 5.79 -16.35
CA GLU A 77 13.21 6.62 -16.57
C GLU A 77 14.42 5.77 -16.99
N ASN A 78 14.71 4.68 -16.26
CA ASN A 78 15.82 3.79 -16.65
C ASN A 78 15.56 3.09 -18.00
N ARG A 79 14.30 2.79 -18.33
CA ARG A 79 13.91 2.27 -19.66
C ARG A 79 14.18 3.28 -20.77
N LYS A 80 13.87 4.56 -20.56
CA LYS A 80 14.16 5.65 -21.51
C LYS A 80 15.66 5.83 -21.73
N PHE A 81 16.45 5.91 -20.66
CA PHE A 81 17.91 6.03 -20.73
C PHE A 81 18.56 4.82 -21.42
N TYR A 82 18.03 3.62 -21.22
CA TYR A 82 18.52 2.43 -21.92
C TYR A 82 18.18 2.46 -23.43
N ARG A 83 16.97 2.91 -23.78
CA ARG A 83 16.48 2.91 -25.17
C ARG A 83 17.14 3.99 -26.01
N HIS A 84 17.32 5.19 -25.46
CA HIS A 84 17.94 6.33 -26.13
C HIS A 84 19.30 6.63 -25.51
N TYR A 85 20.13 5.61 -25.37
CA TYR A 85 21.43 5.74 -24.74
C TYR A 85 22.36 6.66 -25.56
N SER A 86 22.94 7.66 -24.90
CA SER A 86 24.03 8.49 -25.42
C SER A 86 25.29 8.29 -24.56
N THR A 87 26.47 8.49 -25.17
CA THR A 87 27.76 8.48 -24.48
C THR A 87 27.90 9.57 -23.43
N ASP A 88 27.10 10.63 -23.51
CA ASP A 88 27.12 11.76 -22.55
C ASP A 88 26.45 11.42 -21.21
N PHE A 89 25.79 10.26 -21.11
CA PHE A 89 25.12 9.84 -19.88
C PHE A 89 26.10 9.39 -18.79
N PRO A 90 25.80 9.68 -17.51
CA PRO A 90 26.73 9.42 -16.39
C PRO A 90 26.91 7.93 -16.07
N LEU A 91 26.08 7.05 -16.62
CA LEU A 91 26.13 5.61 -16.37
C LEU A 91 26.27 4.86 -17.70
N PRO A 92 26.97 3.71 -17.74
CA PRO A 92 27.01 2.87 -18.92
C PRO A 92 25.64 2.22 -19.16
N ARG A 93 25.35 1.89 -20.43
CA ARG A 93 24.07 1.31 -20.86
C ARG A 93 23.60 0.10 -20.04
N HIS A 94 24.51 -0.82 -19.69
CA HIS A 94 24.17 -2.01 -18.90
C HIS A 94 23.65 -1.66 -17.50
N ARG A 95 24.13 -0.57 -16.89
CA ARG A 95 23.66 -0.17 -15.55
C ARG A 95 22.21 0.31 -15.59
N TYR A 96 21.76 0.93 -16.69
CA TYR A 96 20.34 1.27 -16.88
C TYR A 96 19.46 0.03 -17.10
N LEU A 97 19.99 -1.01 -17.74
CA LEU A 97 19.35 -2.33 -17.88
C LEU A 97 19.16 -3.02 -16.52
N GLU A 98 20.19 -3.05 -15.70
CA GLU A 98 20.11 -3.62 -14.35
C GLU A 98 19.12 -2.84 -13.48
N LYS A 99 19.18 -1.51 -13.53
CA LYS A 99 18.26 -0.66 -12.76
C LYS A 99 16.82 -0.90 -13.15
N ARG A 100 16.46 -0.89 -14.45
CA ARG A 100 15.07 -1.16 -14.84
C ARG A 100 14.65 -2.57 -14.43
N ASN A 101 15.51 -3.59 -14.57
CA ASN A 101 15.16 -4.95 -14.18
C ASN A 101 14.95 -5.05 -12.66
N LYS A 102 15.77 -4.37 -11.87
CA LYS A 102 15.59 -4.26 -10.42
C LYS A 102 14.25 -3.63 -10.06
N TYR A 103 13.86 -2.51 -10.69
CA TYR A 103 12.56 -1.89 -10.41
C TYR A 103 11.38 -2.72 -10.93
N ALA A 104 11.55 -3.50 -12.00
CA ALA A 104 10.55 -4.47 -12.45
C ALA A 104 10.29 -5.56 -11.39
N TRP A 105 11.36 -6.09 -10.78
CA TRP A 105 11.23 -7.01 -9.65
C TRP A 105 10.56 -6.38 -8.43
N TRP A 106 10.91 -5.13 -8.09
CA TRP A 106 10.24 -4.40 -7.00
C TRP A 106 8.75 -4.20 -7.26
N MET A 107 8.35 -3.86 -8.50
CA MET A 107 6.93 -3.76 -8.86
C MET A 107 6.22 -5.11 -8.70
N GLY A 108 6.84 -6.21 -9.12
CA GLY A 108 6.28 -7.55 -8.91
C GLY A 108 6.10 -7.90 -7.44
N PHE A 109 7.09 -7.60 -6.61
CA PHE A 109 7.02 -7.86 -5.17
C PHE A 109 5.94 -7.00 -4.48
N LEU A 110 5.88 -5.70 -4.79
CA LEU A 110 4.87 -4.78 -4.25
C LEU A 110 3.46 -5.19 -4.66
N TYR A 111 3.27 -5.62 -5.91
CA TYR A 111 1.98 -6.11 -6.40
C TYR A 111 1.49 -7.32 -5.60
N VAL A 112 2.34 -8.34 -5.45
CA VAL A 112 2.00 -9.56 -4.68
C VAL A 112 1.79 -9.23 -3.20
N TYR A 113 2.64 -8.38 -2.61
CA TYR A 113 2.51 -7.96 -1.23
C TYR A 113 1.20 -7.23 -0.96
N GLY A 114 0.85 -6.26 -1.80
CA GLY A 114 -0.39 -5.49 -1.71
C GLY A 114 -1.63 -6.37 -1.83
N LEU A 115 -1.58 -7.33 -2.75
CA LEU A 115 -2.64 -8.33 -2.92
C LEU A 115 -2.81 -9.18 -1.65
N LEU A 116 -1.71 -9.74 -1.12
CA LEU A 116 -1.76 -10.58 0.07
C LEU A 116 -2.22 -9.81 1.32
N ASP A 117 -1.69 -8.61 1.58
CA ASP A 117 -2.10 -7.81 2.75
C ASP A 117 -3.60 -7.48 2.70
N ALA A 118 -4.12 -7.13 1.52
CA ALA A 118 -5.55 -6.84 1.35
C ALA A 118 -6.42 -8.09 1.53
N VAL A 119 -6.00 -9.24 1.00
CA VAL A 119 -6.73 -10.52 1.12
C VAL A 119 -6.73 -11.02 2.56
N VAL A 120 -5.61 -10.92 3.26
CA VAL A 120 -5.48 -11.31 4.68
C VAL A 120 -6.33 -10.39 5.55
N ASP A 121 -6.23 -9.07 5.35
CA ASP A 121 -7.05 -8.10 6.10
C ASP A 121 -8.55 -8.31 5.88
N ALA A 122 -8.96 -8.62 4.66
CA ALA A 122 -10.34 -8.93 4.33
C ALA A 122 -10.84 -10.18 5.08
N HIS A 123 -10.05 -11.27 5.10
CA HIS A 123 -10.40 -12.47 5.87
C HIS A 123 -10.44 -12.22 7.38
N LEU A 124 -9.50 -11.44 7.92
CA LEU A 124 -9.46 -11.12 9.36
C LEU A 124 -10.66 -10.29 9.83
N SER A 125 -11.15 -9.37 9.02
CA SER A 125 -12.31 -8.53 9.38
C SER A 125 -13.60 -9.34 9.60
N THR A 126 -13.74 -10.51 8.95
CA THR A 126 -14.88 -11.41 9.16
C THR A 126 -14.83 -12.05 10.54
N TYR A 127 -13.66 -12.49 11.00
CA TYR A 127 -13.51 -13.08 12.33
C TYR A 127 -13.76 -12.06 13.45
N ALA A 128 -13.23 -10.84 13.30
CA ALA A 128 -13.47 -9.77 14.26
C ALA A 128 -14.97 -9.47 14.44
N ALA A 129 -15.74 -9.42 13.35
CA ALA A 129 -17.18 -9.16 13.38
C ALA A 129 -18.01 -10.31 13.99
N VAL A 130 -17.50 -11.55 14.00
CA VAL A 130 -18.16 -12.68 14.68
C VAL A 130 -17.85 -12.66 16.18
N MET A 131 -16.61 -12.37 16.55
CA MET A 131 -16.21 -12.25 17.96
C MET A 131 -16.96 -11.13 18.67
N ASP A 132 -17.07 -9.95 18.06
CA ASP A 132 -17.75 -8.80 18.65
C ASP A 132 -19.23 -9.10 18.97
N ARG A 133 -19.93 -9.74 18.01
CA ARG A 133 -21.32 -10.19 18.20
C ARG A 133 -21.46 -11.21 19.33
N SER A 134 -20.52 -12.15 19.47
CA SER A 134 -20.57 -13.14 20.56
C SER A 134 -20.39 -12.51 21.94
N ILE A 135 -19.62 -11.42 22.04
CA ILE A 135 -19.45 -10.66 23.29
C ILE A 135 -20.72 -9.86 23.60
N GLU A 136 -21.33 -9.23 22.58
CA GLU A 136 -22.58 -8.47 22.74
C GLU A 136 -23.75 -9.39 23.17
N GLU A 137 -23.92 -10.55 22.52
CA GLU A 137 -24.91 -11.56 22.92
C GLU A 137 -24.69 -12.01 24.37
N LYS A 138 -23.43 -12.28 24.76
CA LYS A 138 -23.08 -12.69 26.13
C LYS A 138 -23.43 -11.62 27.17
N ASN A 139 -23.11 -10.35 26.90
CA ASN A 139 -23.42 -9.25 27.81
C ASN A 139 -24.93 -9.02 27.93
N VAL A 140 -25.70 -9.19 26.84
CA VAL A 140 -27.17 -9.08 26.89
C VAL A 140 -27.77 -10.19 27.77
N THR A 141 -27.30 -11.43 27.64
CA THR A 141 -27.76 -12.54 28.50
C THR A 141 -27.41 -12.33 29.98
N ASP A 142 -26.19 -11.88 30.29
CA ASP A 142 -25.75 -11.69 31.69
C ASP A 142 -26.56 -10.58 32.40
N ASN A 143 -26.94 -9.52 31.66
CA ASN A 143 -27.80 -8.46 32.20
C ASN A 143 -29.24 -8.93 32.43
N GLN A 144 -29.80 -9.80 31.56
CA GLN A 144 -31.16 -10.33 31.73
C GLN A 144 -31.29 -11.34 32.87
N ASP A 145 -30.23 -12.09 33.18
CA ASP A 145 -30.22 -13.05 34.30
C ASP A 145 -29.94 -12.37 35.67
N SER A 146 -29.54 -11.09 35.65
CA SER A 146 -29.22 -10.29 36.83
C SER A 146 -30.34 -9.36 37.32
N GLU A 147 -31.48 -9.33 36.62
CA GLU A 147 -32.74 -8.65 37.01
C GLU A 147 -33.78 -9.64 37.57
#